data_AF-A0A0D2NH62-F1
#
_entry.id   AF-A0A0D2NH62-F1
#
_cell.length_a   1.000
_cell.length_b   1.000
_cell.length_c   1.000
_cell.angle_alpha   90.00
_cell.angle_beta   90.00
_cell.angle_gamma   90.00
#
_symmetry.space_group_name_H-M   'P 1'
#
loop_
_entity.id
_entity.type
_entity.pdbx_description
1 polymer ?
#
loop_
_entity_poly.entity_id
_entity_poly.type
_entity_poly.pdbx_seq_one_letter_code
_entity_poly.pdbx_strand_id
1 'polypeptide(L)'
;IDDIDKTILYFDSEAACRGAVQFLRKLLPQHLRPCAHAFSSDLSEAAKQQCWAQFQKGEIRILCATDAAGMGCNVPDVKYVVTFNVPKSTTTVGQRWGRAGR
;
A
#
# COMPACT_ATOMS: atom_id res chain seq x y z
N ILE A 1 15.03 -3.30 8.26
CA ILE A 1 13.73 -2.85 7.69
C ILE A 1 12.64 -2.88 8.76
N ASP A 2 12.87 -3.65 9.83
CA ASP A 2 11.91 -3.98 10.87
C ASP A 2 11.40 -2.77 11.65
N ASP A 3 12.17 -1.68 11.68
CA ASP A 3 11.77 -0.39 12.26
C ASP A 3 10.69 0.35 11.45
N ILE A 4 10.40 -0.08 10.21
CA ILE A 4 9.33 0.50 9.39
C ILE A 4 8.06 -0.32 9.60
N ASP A 5 7.08 0.22 10.29
CA ASP A 5 5.80 -0.47 10.47
C ASP A 5 5.06 -0.70 9.13
N LYS A 6 4.36 -1.84 8.99
CA LYS A 6 3.57 -2.10 7.77
C LYS A 6 2.50 -1.01 7.61
N THR A 7 2.50 -0.40 6.44
CA THR A 7 1.71 0.80 6.13
C THR A 7 1.05 0.67 4.77
N ILE A 8 -0.23 1.03 4.68
CA ILE A 8 -0.96 1.14 3.41
C ILE A 8 -1.31 2.62 3.17
N LEU A 9 -0.89 3.14 2.02
CA LEU A 9 -1.19 4.48 1.55
C LEU A 9 -2.17 4.37 0.38
N TYR A 10 -3.40 4.85 0.57
CA TYR A 10 -4.42 4.84 -0.48
C TYR A 10 -4.36 6.11 -1.32
N PHE A 11 -4.45 5.94 -2.63
CA PHE A 11 -4.54 7.02 -3.62
C PHE A 11 -5.73 6.80 -4.55
N ASP A 12 -6.17 7.86 -5.22
CA ASP A 12 -7.29 7.85 -6.16
C ASP A 12 -6.90 7.43 -7.59
N SER A 13 -5.61 7.39 -7.89
CA SER A 13 -5.08 7.10 -9.22
C SER A 13 -3.77 6.34 -9.16
N GLU A 14 -3.53 5.52 -10.19
CA GLU A 14 -2.31 4.73 -10.31
C GLU A 14 -1.07 5.61 -10.53
N ALA A 15 -1.25 6.74 -11.22
CA ALA A 15 -0.21 7.75 -11.39
C ALA A 15 0.24 8.31 -10.03
N ALA A 16 -0.69 8.61 -9.13
CA ALA A 16 -0.36 9.06 -7.77
C ALA A 16 0.34 7.95 -6.96
N CYS A 17 -0.12 6.70 -7.04
CA CYS A 17 0.58 5.56 -6.42
C CYS A 17 2.04 5.45 -6.89
N ARG A 18 2.27 5.47 -8.21
CA ARG A 18 3.62 5.39 -8.78
C ARG A 18 4.48 6.58 -8.36
N GLY A 19 3.93 7.79 -8.41
CA GLY A 19 4.61 9.00 -7.97
C GLY A 19 5.02 8.94 -6.50
N ALA A 20 4.12 8.47 -5.63
CA ALA A 20 4.38 8.28 -4.21
C ALA A 20 5.51 7.27 -3.95
N VAL A 21 5.51 6.13 -4.64
CA VAL A 21 6.59 5.14 -4.51
C VAL A 21 7.93 5.70 -4.97
N GLN A 22 7.95 6.42 -6.10
CA GLN A 22 9.17 7.07 -6.59
C GLN A 22 9.69 8.11 -5.58
N PHE A 23 8.79 8.89 -4.99
CA PHE A 23 9.13 9.88 -3.98
C PHE A 23 9.68 9.21 -2.70
N LEU A 24 8.99 8.20 -2.17
CA LEU A 24 9.46 7.43 -1.01
C LEU A 24 10.83 6.82 -1.24
N ARG A 25 11.07 6.22 -2.42
CA ARG A 25 12.37 5.64 -2.76
C ARG A 25 13.50 6.66 -2.86
N LYS A 26 13.20 7.93 -3.17
CA LYS A 26 14.19 9.01 -3.15
C LYS A 26 14.57 9.42 -1.73
N LEU A 27 13.60 9.40 -0.81
CA LEU A 27 13.81 9.74 0.61
C LEU A 27 14.46 8.59 1.39
N LEU A 28 14.18 7.34 1.01
CA LEU A 28 14.69 6.16 1.69
C LEU A 28 16.17 5.88 1.33
N PRO A 29 16.99 5.46 2.31
CA PRO A 29 18.30 4.86 2.06
C PRO A 29 18.22 3.75 1.01
N GLN A 30 19.27 3.59 0.20
CA GLN A 30 19.29 2.67 -0.95
C GLN A 30 18.80 1.24 -0.62
N HIS A 31 19.22 0.71 0.53
CA HIS A 31 18.87 -0.63 0.99
C HIS A 31 17.41 -0.77 1.46
N LEU A 32 16.70 0.33 1.74
CA LEU A 32 15.29 0.34 2.15
C LEU A 32 14.34 0.63 0.98
N ARG A 33 14.82 1.12 -0.16
CA ARG A 33 13.98 1.43 -1.33
C ARG A 33 13.06 0.29 -1.80
N PRO A 34 13.46 -1.00 -1.74
CA PRO A 34 12.57 -2.10 -2.11
C PRO A 34 11.33 -2.24 -1.20
N CYS A 35 11.33 -1.65 0.00
CA CYS A 35 10.24 -1.78 0.96
C CYS A 35 8.97 -1.03 0.55
N ALA A 36 9.06 -0.12 -0.42
CA ALA A 36 7.93 0.65 -0.94
C ALA A 36 7.52 0.13 -2.32
N HIS A 37 6.24 -0.21 -2.50
CA HIS A 37 5.71 -0.74 -3.75
C HIS A 37 4.32 -0.19 -4.09
N ALA A 38 4.03 -0.07 -5.39
CA ALA A 38 2.71 0.31 -5.88
C ALA A 38 1.83 -0.95 -6.01
N PHE A 39 0.56 -0.83 -5.69
CA PHE A 39 -0.44 -1.89 -5.83
C PHE A 39 -1.68 -1.33 -6.54
N SER A 40 -1.71 -1.49 -7.85
CA SER A 40 -2.73 -0.91 -8.73
C SER A 40 -3.29 -1.93 -9.73
N SER A 41 -4.34 -1.56 -10.46
CA SER A 41 -4.93 -2.39 -11.52
C SER A 41 -3.98 -2.66 -12.69
N ASP A 42 -2.99 -1.80 -12.93
CA ASP A 42 -1.91 -1.99 -13.90
C ASP A 42 -1.07 -3.27 -13.68
N LEU A 43 -1.07 -3.82 -12.46
CA LEU A 43 -0.38 -5.08 -12.17
C LEU A 43 -1.18 -6.27 -12.71
N SER A 44 -0.51 -7.24 -13.32
CA SER A 44 -1.13 -8.54 -13.61
C SER A 44 -1.56 -9.23 -12.32
N GLU A 45 -2.54 -10.13 -12.39
CA GLU A 45 -3.00 -10.88 -11.21
C GLU A 45 -1.88 -11.65 -10.52
N ALA A 46 -0.96 -12.25 -11.29
CA ALA A 46 0.24 -12.89 -10.75
C ALA A 46 1.15 -11.89 -10.00
N ALA A 47 1.35 -10.69 -10.57
CA ALA A 47 2.16 -9.65 -9.93
C ALA A 47 1.49 -9.09 -8.66
N LYS A 48 0.15 -8.96 -8.65
CA LYS A 48 -0.62 -8.61 -7.46
C LYS A 48 -0.44 -9.67 -6.37
N GLN A 49 -0.60 -10.95 -6.71
CA GLN A 49 -0.41 -12.05 -5.74
C GLN A 49 1.01 -12.07 -5.16
N GLN A 50 2.03 -11.88 -6.00
CA GLN A 50 3.42 -11.81 -5.55
C GLN A 50 3.65 -10.61 -4.64
N CYS A 51 3.24 -9.40 -5.05
CA CYS A 51 3.39 -8.19 -4.26
C CYS A 51 2.65 -8.32 -2.92
N TRP A 52 1.47 -8.93 -2.94
CA TRP A 52 0.69 -9.20 -1.74
C TRP A 52 1.42 -10.16 -0.78
N ALA A 53 1.94 -11.26 -1.29
CA ALA A 53 2.70 -12.22 -0.48
C ALA A 53 3.95 -11.58 0.14
N GLN A 54 4.66 -10.73 -0.61
CA GLN A 54 5.83 -9.99 -0.12
C GLN A 54 5.44 -8.99 0.98
N PHE A 55 4.29 -8.33 0.86
CA PHE A 55 3.77 -7.43 1.87
C PHE A 55 3.36 -8.18 3.16
N GLN A 56 2.70 -9.34 3.02
CA GLN A 56 2.34 -10.18 4.16
C GLN A 56 3.58 -10.66 4.93
N LYS A 57 4.63 -11.08 4.22
CA LYS A 57 5.94 -11.48 4.78
C LYS A 57 6.74 -10.32 5.38
N GLY A 58 6.34 -9.07 5.13
CA GLY A 58 7.06 -7.88 5.58
C GLY A 58 8.32 -7.56 4.76
N GLU A 59 8.47 -8.13 3.57
CA GLU A 59 9.53 -7.74 2.63
C GLU A 59 9.21 -6.36 2.02
N ILE A 60 7.93 -6.15 1.70
CA ILE A 60 7.35 -4.82 1.44
C ILE A 60 6.76 -4.32 2.75
N ARG A 61 7.08 -3.09 3.14
CA ARG A 61 6.56 -2.44 4.35
C ARG A 61 5.59 -1.31 4.02
N ILE A 62 5.70 -0.68 2.86
CA ILE A 62 4.86 0.44 2.44
C ILE A 62 4.18 0.11 1.12
N LEU A 63 2.86 -0.03 1.15
CA LEU A 63 2.06 -0.31 -0.03
C LEU A 63 1.29 0.94 -0.46
N CYS A 64 1.57 1.45 -1.66
CA CYS A 64 0.83 2.57 -2.25
C CYS A 64 -0.24 2.00 -3.18
N ALA A 65 -1.51 2.07 -2.79
CA ALA A 65 -2.57 1.31 -3.45
C ALA A 65 -3.78 2.16 -3.87
N THR A 66 -4.51 1.66 -4.87
CA THR A 66 -5.83 2.20 -5.28
C THR A 66 -6.94 1.23 -4.86
N ASP A 67 -8.17 1.72 -4.64
CA ASP A 67 -9.31 0.82 -4.32
C ASP A 67 -9.57 -0.22 -5.40
N ALA A 68 -9.41 0.17 -6.67
CA ALA A 68 -9.59 -0.68 -7.84
C ALA A 68 -8.61 -1.87 -7.88
N ALA A 69 -7.56 -1.84 -7.05
CA ALA A 69 -6.56 -2.90 -7.03
C ALA A 69 -7.05 -4.17 -6.32
N GLY A 70 -8.20 -4.12 -5.62
CA GLY A 70 -8.83 -5.32 -5.07
C GLY A 70 -8.02 -5.98 -3.95
N MET A 71 -7.37 -5.19 -3.09
CA MET A 71 -6.64 -5.73 -1.94
C MET A 71 -7.61 -6.50 -1.04
N GLY A 72 -7.34 -7.79 -0.81
CA GLY A 72 -8.16 -8.67 0.02
C GLY A 72 -8.46 -8.11 1.42
N CYS A 73 -9.54 -8.61 2.03
CA CYS A 73 -10.13 -8.05 3.25
C CYS A 73 -9.33 -8.25 4.54
N ASN A 74 -8.25 -9.05 4.56
CA ASN A 74 -7.55 -9.34 5.80
C ASN A 74 -6.03 -9.13 5.66
N VAL A 75 -5.54 -8.12 6.36
CA VAL A 75 -4.11 -7.80 6.45
C VAL A 75 -3.73 -7.73 7.92
N PRO A 76 -3.07 -8.75 8.47
CA PRO A 76 -2.59 -8.68 9.85
C PRO A 76 -1.40 -7.72 9.96
N ASP A 77 -1.27 -7.07 11.12
CA ASP A 77 -0.11 -6.26 11.51
C ASP A 77 0.10 -4.96 10.73
N VAL A 78 -0.94 -4.40 10.11
CA VAL A 78 -0.87 -3.06 9.52
C VAL A 78 -1.09 -2.02 10.62
N LYS A 79 -0.04 -1.24 10.91
CA LYS A 79 -0.10 -0.20 11.94
C LYS A 79 -0.70 1.10 11.43
N TYR A 80 -0.44 1.43 10.16
CA TYR A 80 -0.89 2.69 9.58
C TYR A 80 -1.65 2.46 8.28
N VAL A 81 -2.82 3.09 8.19
CA VAL A 81 -3.57 3.22 6.94
C VAL A 81 -3.84 4.69 6.70
N VAL A 82 -3.23 5.25 5.66
CA VAL A 82 -3.38 6.66 5.28
C VAL A 82 -4.14 6.74 3.98
N THR A 83 -5.06 7.68 3.87
CA THR A 83 -5.78 7.98 2.63
C THR A 83 -5.38 9.36 2.16
N PHE A 84 -4.82 9.44 0.95
CA PHE A 84 -4.55 10.68 0.24
C PHE A 84 -5.74 11.02 -0.68
N ASN A 85 -6.14 12.28 -0.66
CA ASN A 85 -7.37 12.83 -1.22
C ASN A 85 -8.67 12.37 -0.53
N VAL A 86 -9.69 13.24 -0.61
CA VAL A 86 -11.03 12.96 -0.07
C VAL A 86 -11.64 11.84 -0.91
N PRO A 87 -11.99 10.68 -0.32
CA PRO A 87 -12.63 9.61 -1.05
C PRO A 87 -13.99 10.07 -1.60
N LYS A 88 -14.35 9.56 -2.78
CA LYS A 88 -15.63 9.88 -3.43
C LYS A 88 -16.86 9.44 -2.62
N SER A 89 -16.66 8.59 -1.60
CA SER A 89 -17.72 8.12 -0.68
C SER A 89 -17.16 7.86 0.72
N THR A 90 -17.95 8.19 1.74
CA THR A 90 -17.65 7.93 3.16
C THR A 90 -17.59 6.44 3.47
N THR A 91 -18.33 5.59 2.73
CA THR A 91 -18.30 4.13 2.89
C THR A 91 -16.92 3.54 2.57
N THR A 92 -16.23 4.09 1.57
CA THR A 92 -14.87 3.69 1.19
C THR A 92 -13.87 3.98 2.31
N VAL A 93 -14.05 5.09 3.05
CA VAL A 93 -13.21 5.44 4.22
C VAL A 93 -13.32 4.36 5.30
N GLY A 94 -14.54 3.94 5.62
CA GLY A 94 -14.79 2.91 6.64
C GLY A 94 -14.11 1.57 6.31
N GLN A 95 -14.19 1.13 5.06
CA GLN A 95 -13.53 -0.12 4.61
C GLN A 95 -12.00 -0.04 4.64
N ARG A 96 -11.43 1.16 4.41
CA ARG A 96 -9.98 1.38 4.48
C ARG A 96 -9.48 1.40 5.92
N TRP A 97 -10.17 2.11 6.82
CA TRP A 97 -9.78 2.22 8.23
C TRP A 97 -9.89 0.91 9.00
N GLY A 98 -10.84 0.03 8.63
CA GLY A 98 -10.95 -1.31 9.21
C GLY A 98 -9.74 -2.23 8.98
N ARG A 99 -8.74 -1.78 8.21
CA ARG A 99 -7.49 -2.51 7.93
C ARG A 99 -6.33 -2.15 8.86
N ALA A 100 -6.47 -1.14 9.73
CA ALA A 100 -5.47 -0.80 10.73
C ALA A 100 -5.80 -1.44 12.09
N GLY A 101 -4.80 -2.00 12.78
CA GLY A 101 -4.90 -2.33 14.21
C GLY A 101 -5.56 -3.67 14.57
N ARG A 102 -5.43 -4.71 13.74
CA ARG A 102 -5.71 -6.10 14.14
C ARG A 102 -4.42 -6.87 14.36
#